data_AF-A0A968KK00-F1
#
_entry.id   AF-A0A968KK00-F1
#
_cell.length_a   1.000
_cell.length_b   1.000
_cell.length_c   1.000
_cell.angle_alpha   90.00
_cell.angle_beta   90.00
_cell.angle_gamma   90.00
#
_symmetry.space_group_name_H-M   'P 1'
#
loop_
_entity.id
_entity.type
_entity.pdbx_description
1 polymer ?
#
loop_
_entity_poly.entity_id
_entity_poly.type
_entity_poly.pdbx_seq_one_letter_code
_entity_poly.pdbx_strand_id
1 'polypeptide(L)'
;VNQVFLTLSILNAAVALYACQLLPAQLLKSILLWAFKTFYKVKVKGLDHFKSVQNEKLVIVANHLSYLDAVLLATYFPTRLTFAINTHVAQHWLVKPFLNLMDTFALDPGNPIAIKSLIDKIKEPCPVVIFPEGRITLTGALMKIYEGPGMMADKSGAQILPVRIEGAQYTPFSRLKGLFRWRWFPRITLTVLEPRTLDIPESVKGNQRRAMAGSMLYDLMTDMMFEASRYRITLFQSLLDAKATHGFSHVAAEDINRKPISLGKLVTKCFILGKPVSAVTETGEAVGVMLPNMVSTMVLFFSLQAHGRVPAMLNFSAGKNNILSACHTAQVKTLFTSRQFVETAELGETVQAIEEDGVRLIYLEDFAKQISLWQKLTGLIAGLFPQSHYYSINKNPDPDLPAFILFTSGSEGTPKGVVLSHANILANRHQAGARIDFGPNDTVFNALPVGISLVWTDGRHALAAVVWRPRIFLSLAASLPGYSRVIVRYQRDSHVRYRHLSGRLRPLRSSL
;
A
#
# COMPACT_ATOMS: atom_id res chain seq x y z
N VAL A 1 -11.86 5.10 62.99
CA VAL A 1 -12.16 4.87 61.55
C VAL A 1 -11.11 5.51 60.64
N ASN A 2 -10.91 6.83 60.66
CA ASN A 2 -9.93 7.51 59.77
C ASN A 2 -8.47 7.08 59.96
N GLN A 3 -8.03 6.85 61.20
CA GLN A 3 -6.67 6.34 61.48
C GLN A 3 -6.46 4.93 60.91
N VAL A 4 -7.48 4.06 60.98
CA VAL A 4 -7.42 2.70 60.41
C VAL A 4 -7.29 2.75 58.88
N PHE A 5 -8.06 3.62 58.21
CA PHE A 5 -7.94 3.82 56.76
C PHE A 5 -6.59 4.41 56.35
N LEU A 6 -6.02 5.33 57.14
CA LEU A 6 -4.71 5.91 56.87
C LEU A 6 -3.61 4.84 57.01
N THR A 7 -3.62 4.06 58.08
CA THR A 7 -2.65 2.96 58.30
C THR A 7 -2.75 1.91 57.21
N LEU A 8 -3.96 1.49 56.80
CA LEU A 8 -4.18 0.59 55.68
C LEU A 8 -3.66 1.17 54.35
N SER A 9 -3.86 2.47 54.12
CA SER A 9 -3.38 3.14 52.90
C SER A 9 -1.86 3.19 52.84
N ILE A 10 -1.18 3.46 53.95
CA ILE A 10 0.29 3.48 54.04
C ILE A 10 0.85 2.06 53.84
N LEU A 11 0.26 1.04 54.48
CA LEU A 11 0.64 -0.36 54.28
C LEU A 11 0.46 -0.80 52.82
N ASN A 12 -0.68 -0.47 52.21
CA ASN A 12 -0.93 -0.77 50.79
C ASN A 12 0.06 -0.04 49.87
N ALA A 13 0.40 1.22 50.17
CA ALA A 13 1.41 1.96 49.42
C ALA A 13 2.80 1.33 49.55
N ALA A 14 3.19 0.87 50.75
CA ALA A 14 4.46 0.18 50.98
C ALA A 14 4.52 -1.16 50.23
N VAL A 15 3.45 -1.96 50.29
CA VAL A 15 3.33 -3.23 49.53
C VAL A 15 3.36 -2.97 48.02
N ALA A 16 2.69 -1.92 47.54
CA ALA A 16 2.70 -1.54 46.12
C ALA A 16 4.10 -1.09 45.67
N LEU A 17 4.82 -0.30 46.47
CA LEU A 17 6.20 0.09 46.18
C LEU A 17 7.14 -1.12 46.14
N TYR A 18 6.99 -2.04 47.09
CA TYR A 18 7.76 -3.28 47.13
C TYR A 18 7.48 -4.19 45.92
N ALA A 19 6.20 -4.37 45.54
CA ALA A 19 5.81 -5.13 44.35
C ALA A 19 6.35 -4.49 43.05
N CYS A 20 6.34 -3.15 42.95
CA CYS A 20 6.91 -2.41 41.83
C CYS A 20 8.44 -2.61 41.72
N GLN A 21 9.15 -2.78 42.84
CA GLN A 21 10.58 -3.07 42.87
C GLN A 21 10.89 -4.52 42.49
N LEU A 22 10.02 -5.47 42.83
CA LEU A 22 10.20 -6.89 42.50
C LEU A 22 9.92 -7.22 41.03
N LEU A 23 8.95 -6.55 40.39
CA LEU A 23 8.53 -6.83 39.02
C LEU A 23 8.58 -5.58 38.10
N PRO A 24 9.74 -4.91 37.98
CA PRO A 24 9.84 -3.65 37.24
C PRO A 24 9.52 -3.80 35.76
N ALA A 25 9.88 -4.94 35.15
CA ALA A 25 9.59 -5.24 33.75
C ALA A 25 8.08 -5.42 33.50
N GLN A 26 7.36 -6.12 34.40
CA GLN A 26 5.94 -6.39 34.25
C GLN A 26 5.09 -5.13 34.49
N LEU A 27 5.51 -4.29 35.44
CA LEU A 27 4.90 -2.97 35.65
C LEU A 27 5.08 -2.09 34.41
N LEU A 28 6.30 -2.00 33.88
CA LEU A 28 6.60 -1.25 32.67
C LEU A 28 5.77 -1.76 31.49
N LYS A 29 5.69 -3.08 31.30
CA LYS A 29 4.85 -3.73 30.27
C LYS A 29 3.39 -3.32 30.39
N SER A 30 2.85 -3.29 31.62
CA SER A 30 1.45 -2.94 31.88
C SER A 30 1.15 -1.47 31.58
N ILE A 31 2.05 -0.57 31.98
CA ILE A 31 1.97 0.87 31.67
C ILE A 31 2.03 1.09 30.16
N LEU A 32 2.96 0.43 29.47
CA LEU A 32 3.10 0.52 28.01
C LEU A 32 1.90 -0.05 27.28
N LEU A 33 1.36 -1.18 27.73
CA LEU A 33 0.16 -1.77 27.17
C LEU A 33 -1.03 -0.80 27.28
N TRP A 34 -1.22 -0.19 28.46
CA TRP A 34 -2.24 0.83 28.67
C TRP A 34 -2.02 2.05 27.76
N ALA A 35 -0.81 2.58 27.70
CA ALA A 35 -0.48 3.75 26.86
C ALA A 35 -0.70 3.45 25.37
N PHE A 36 -0.21 2.32 24.87
CA PHE A 36 -0.37 1.91 23.48
C PHE A 36 -1.83 1.61 23.12
N LYS A 37 -2.60 0.99 24.02
CA LYS A 37 -4.02 0.72 23.79
C LYS A 37 -4.85 2.01 23.81
N THR A 38 -4.55 2.94 24.71
CA THR A 38 -5.32 4.19 24.89
C THR A 38 -5.00 5.20 23.80
N PHE A 39 -3.72 5.49 23.59
CA PHE A 39 -3.31 6.54 22.66
C PHE A 39 -3.18 6.02 21.23
N TYR A 40 -2.39 4.96 21.01
CA TYR A 40 -2.12 4.41 19.68
C TYR A 40 -3.17 3.41 19.19
N LYS A 41 -4.16 3.05 20.04
CA LYS A 41 -5.23 2.10 19.70
C LYS A 41 -4.71 0.85 19.01
N VAL A 42 -3.60 0.30 19.53
CA VAL A 42 -2.91 -0.83 18.91
C VAL A 42 -3.88 -2.02 18.78
N LYS A 43 -3.88 -2.62 17.59
CA LYS A 43 -4.57 -3.89 17.33
C LYS A 43 -3.55 -4.98 17.04
N VAL A 44 -3.71 -6.14 17.64
CA VAL A 44 -2.90 -7.32 17.34
C VAL A 44 -3.79 -8.36 16.67
N LYS A 45 -3.35 -8.87 15.52
CA LYS A 45 -4.03 -9.91 14.75
C LYS A 45 -3.12 -11.14 14.67
N GLY A 46 -3.71 -12.34 14.74
CA GLY A 46 -2.97 -13.60 14.55
C GLY A 46 -2.03 -13.98 15.69
N LEU A 47 -2.21 -13.43 16.91
CA LEU A 47 -1.35 -13.75 18.05
C LEU A 47 -1.41 -15.24 18.43
N ASP A 48 -2.46 -15.96 18.03
CA ASP A 48 -2.58 -17.40 18.25
C ASP A 48 -1.54 -18.20 17.46
N HIS A 49 -1.09 -17.70 16.29
CA HIS A 49 0.04 -18.29 15.56
C HIS A 49 1.32 -18.27 16.40
N PHE A 50 1.59 -17.18 17.12
CA PHE A 50 2.72 -17.14 18.05
C PHE A 50 2.58 -18.21 19.15
N LYS A 51 1.39 -18.31 19.77
CA LYS A 51 1.15 -19.27 20.86
C LYS A 51 1.37 -20.72 20.43
N SER A 52 1.12 -21.04 19.16
CA SER A 52 1.31 -22.39 18.60
C SER A 52 2.78 -22.83 18.55
N VAL A 53 3.73 -21.89 18.47
CA VAL A 53 5.17 -22.17 18.29
C VAL A 53 6.07 -21.53 19.34
N GLN A 54 5.49 -20.94 20.40
CA GLN A 54 6.24 -20.18 21.41
C GLN A 54 7.27 -21.02 22.20
N ASN A 55 7.09 -22.34 22.25
CA ASN A 55 7.98 -23.28 22.94
C ASN A 55 8.99 -23.95 21.99
N GLU A 56 8.96 -23.59 20.70
CA GLU A 56 9.89 -24.11 19.70
C GLU A 56 11.08 -23.17 19.50
N LYS A 57 12.04 -23.60 18.68
CA LYS A 57 13.12 -22.73 18.18
C LYS A 57 12.49 -21.70 17.27
N LEU A 58 12.45 -20.44 17.70
CA LEU A 58 11.63 -19.42 17.04
C LEU A 58 12.43 -18.16 16.70
N VAL A 59 12.38 -17.79 15.42
CA VAL A 59 12.87 -16.51 14.90
C VAL A 59 11.69 -15.66 14.46
N ILE A 60 11.46 -14.55 15.15
CA ILE A 60 10.45 -13.57 14.76
C ILE A 60 11.10 -12.57 13.79
N VAL A 61 10.57 -12.48 12.58
CA VAL A 61 11.03 -11.51 11.57
C VAL A 61 9.99 -10.42 11.39
N ALA A 62 10.41 -9.17 11.41
CA ALA A 62 9.52 -8.02 11.27
C ALA A 62 10.09 -6.94 10.36
N ASN A 63 9.22 -6.16 9.72
CA ASN A 63 9.60 -4.93 9.05
C ASN A 63 9.97 -3.84 10.07
N HIS A 64 10.84 -2.91 9.68
CA HIS A 64 11.41 -1.92 10.62
C HIS A 64 11.13 -0.47 10.19
N LEU A 65 10.12 0.14 10.81
CA LEU A 65 9.57 1.46 10.49
C LEU A 65 9.96 2.56 11.47
N SER A 66 10.18 2.23 12.75
CA SER A 66 10.38 3.22 13.80
C SER A 66 11.17 2.68 14.99
N TYR A 67 11.61 3.57 15.88
CA TYR A 67 12.19 3.15 17.16
C TYR A 67 11.18 2.50 18.12
N LEU A 68 9.86 2.63 17.87
CA LEU A 68 8.83 1.99 18.70
C LEU A 68 8.70 0.49 18.43
N ASP A 69 9.20 0.00 17.30
CA ASP A 69 8.91 -1.35 16.80
C ASP A 69 9.32 -2.43 17.81
N ALA A 70 10.54 -2.35 18.35
CA ALA A 70 11.02 -3.31 19.35
C ALA A 70 10.21 -3.24 20.64
N VAL A 71 9.83 -2.03 21.09
CA VAL A 71 9.02 -1.82 22.29
C VAL A 71 7.60 -2.36 22.10
N LEU A 72 7.01 -2.17 20.91
CA LEU A 72 5.70 -2.70 20.55
C LEU A 72 5.70 -4.23 20.61
N LEU A 73 6.69 -4.88 19.98
CA LEU A 73 6.81 -6.34 20.01
C LEU A 73 7.00 -6.85 21.45
N ALA A 74 7.94 -6.27 22.21
CA ALA A 74 8.19 -6.69 23.59
C ALA A 74 6.99 -6.47 24.54
N THR A 75 6.13 -5.48 24.24
CA THR A 75 4.94 -5.20 25.03
C THR A 75 3.79 -6.17 24.72
N TYR A 76 3.55 -6.47 23.44
CA TYR A 76 2.36 -7.22 23.01
C TYR A 76 2.55 -8.74 22.94
N PHE A 77 3.78 -9.23 22.86
CA PHE A 77 4.04 -10.67 22.93
C PHE A 77 4.02 -11.15 24.38
N PRO A 78 3.46 -12.33 24.68
CA PRO A 78 3.25 -12.78 26.06
C PRO A 78 4.55 -13.15 26.75
N THR A 79 5.51 -13.73 26.03
CA THR A 79 6.83 -14.11 26.56
C THR A 79 7.85 -12.98 26.42
N ARG A 80 8.97 -13.11 27.15
CA ARG A 80 10.12 -12.22 27.00
C ARG A 80 10.83 -12.54 25.68
N LEU A 81 11.15 -11.51 24.91
CA LEU A 81 11.76 -11.65 23.59
C LEU A 81 13.24 -11.25 23.65
N THR A 82 14.09 -11.97 22.92
CA THR A 82 15.49 -11.59 22.71
C THR A 82 15.64 -10.79 21.42
N PHE A 83 16.17 -9.57 21.48
CA PHE A 83 16.41 -8.74 20.29
C PHE A 83 17.89 -8.71 19.93
N ALA A 84 18.20 -8.96 18.67
CA ALA A 84 19.52 -8.69 18.11
C ALA A 84 19.64 -7.18 17.84
N ILE A 85 20.30 -6.44 18.75
CA ILE A 85 20.43 -4.98 18.68
C ILE A 85 21.90 -4.60 18.47
N ASN A 86 22.16 -3.56 17.68
CA ASN A 86 23.48 -2.95 17.60
C ASN A 86 23.87 -2.30 18.93
N THR A 87 25.08 -2.52 19.40
CA THR A 87 25.63 -2.01 20.66
C THR A 87 25.42 -0.50 20.85
N HIS A 88 25.55 0.32 19.80
CA HIS A 88 25.38 1.76 19.88
C HIS A 88 23.93 2.18 20.19
N VAL A 89 22.95 1.44 19.67
CA VAL A 89 21.52 1.73 19.93
C VAL A 89 21.17 1.36 21.36
N ALA A 90 21.71 0.26 21.88
CA ALA A 90 21.48 -0.17 23.26
C ALA A 90 22.03 0.82 24.29
N GLN A 91 23.09 1.57 23.96
CA GLN A 91 23.70 2.56 24.85
C GLN A 91 22.91 3.89 24.92
N HIS A 92 21.96 4.13 24.02
CA HIS A 92 21.22 5.39 23.98
C HIS A 92 20.31 5.55 25.20
N TRP A 93 20.36 6.71 25.87
CA TRP A 93 19.68 6.94 27.15
C TRP A 93 18.14 6.78 27.07
N LEU A 94 17.52 7.13 25.93
CA LEU A 94 16.08 6.88 25.70
C LEU A 94 15.73 5.40 25.56
N VAL A 95 16.67 4.54 25.16
CA VAL A 95 16.45 3.10 24.94
C VAL A 95 16.66 2.32 26.23
N LYS A 96 17.60 2.74 27.07
CA LYS A 96 17.97 2.07 28.34
C LYS A 96 16.78 1.64 29.21
N PRO A 97 15.75 2.48 29.47
CA PRO A 97 14.62 2.07 30.31
C PRO A 97 13.84 0.88 29.73
N PHE A 98 13.77 0.77 28.41
CA PHE A 98 13.03 -0.28 27.71
C PHE A 98 13.82 -1.59 27.58
N LEU A 99 15.13 -1.57 27.81
CA LEU A 99 15.94 -2.79 27.80
C LEU A 99 15.53 -3.76 28.90
N ASN A 100 14.97 -3.28 30.01
CA ASN A 100 14.46 -4.14 31.09
C ASN A 100 13.26 -4.99 30.66
N LEU A 101 12.56 -4.64 29.57
CA LEU A 101 11.40 -5.36 29.04
C LEU A 101 11.80 -6.54 28.15
N MET A 102 13.05 -6.58 27.69
CA MET A 102 13.50 -7.52 26.67
C MET A 102 14.87 -8.09 27.04
N ASP A 103 15.27 -9.16 26.38
CA ASP A 103 16.66 -9.59 26.37
C ASP A 103 17.35 -8.96 25.17
N THR A 104 18.60 -8.54 25.32
CA THR A 104 19.36 -7.99 24.21
C THR A 104 20.55 -8.87 23.90
N PHE A 105 20.76 -9.07 22.61
CA PHE A 105 21.94 -9.71 22.07
C PHE A 105 22.68 -8.70 21.20
N ALA A 106 23.87 -8.30 21.62
CA ALA A 106 24.70 -7.39 20.86
C ALA A 106 25.21 -8.10 19.60
N LEU A 107 24.72 -7.70 18.42
CA LEU A 107 25.12 -8.27 17.15
C LEU A 107 25.97 -7.27 16.37
N ASP A 108 27.24 -7.62 16.15
CA ASP A 108 28.07 -6.99 15.12
C ASP A 108 28.07 -7.87 13.86
N PRO A 109 27.42 -7.44 12.76
CA PRO A 109 27.36 -8.21 11.52
C PRO A 109 28.73 -8.52 10.90
N GLY A 110 29.76 -7.75 11.25
CA GLY A 110 31.14 -7.97 10.80
C GLY A 110 31.87 -9.09 11.55
N ASN A 111 31.33 -9.58 12.67
CA ASN A 111 31.98 -10.56 13.53
C ASN A 111 31.34 -11.96 13.38
N PRO A 112 32.02 -12.95 12.77
CA PRO A 112 31.53 -14.31 12.62
C PRO A 112 31.17 -15.01 13.94
N ILE A 113 31.83 -14.64 15.05
CA ILE A 113 31.57 -15.20 16.38
C ILE A 113 30.18 -14.78 16.86
N ALA A 114 29.80 -13.51 16.65
CA ALA A 114 28.49 -12.99 17.06
C ALA A 114 27.33 -13.70 16.34
N ILE A 115 27.52 -14.04 15.06
CA ILE A 115 26.55 -14.82 14.27
C ILE A 115 26.40 -16.24 14.83
N LYS A 116 27.51 -16.92 15.16
CA LYS A 116 27.48 -18.27 15.75
C LYS A 116 26.77 -18.26 17.09
N SER A 117 27.11 -17.33 17.97
CA SER A 117 26.48 -17.17 19.28
C SER A 117 24.98 -16.87 19.17
N LEU A 118 24.55 -16.10 18.16
CA LEU A 118 23.12 -15.88 17.90
C LEU A 118 22.41 -17.15 17.43
N ILE A 119 23.05 -17.96 16.57
CA ILE A 119 22.50 -19.27 16.16
C ILE A 119 22.32 -20.19 17.37
N ASP A 120 23.31 -20.23 18.27
CA ASP A 120 23.21 -21.04 19.48
C ASP A 120 22.12 -20.52 20.43
N LYS A 121 21.95 -19.19 20.53
CA LYS A 121 20.85 -18.56 21.27
C LYS A 121 19.46 -18.91 20.70
N ILE A 122 19.31 -18.98 19.37
CA ILE A 122 18.05 -19.35 18.70
C ILE A 122 17.65 -20.81 18.99
N LYS A 123 18.62 -21.69 19.30
CA LYS A 123 18.33 -23.09 19.66
C LYS A 123 17.75 -23.23 21.06
N GLU A 124 17.90 -22.22 21.92
CA GLU A 124 17.26 -22.16 23.23
C GLU A 124 15.75 -21.90 23.05
N PRO A 125 14.89 -22.30 24.00
CA PRO A 125 13.44 -22.04 23.97
C PRO A 125 13.13 -20.57 24.31
N CYS A 126 13.80 -19.64 23.64
CA CYS A 126 13.63 -18.20 23.79
C CYS A 126 13.47 -17.57 22.40
N PRO A 127 12.31 -16.97 22.08
CA PRO A 127 12.09 -16.36 20.78
C PRO A 127 13.05 -15.20 20.52
N VAL A 128 13.72 -15.25 19.36
CA VAL A 128 14.67 -14.23 18.91
C VAL A 128 14.01 -13.36 17.85
N VAL A 129 13.98 -12.05 18.07
CA VAL A 129 13.48 -11.06 17.11
C VAL A 129 14.63 -10.52 16.28
N ILE A 130 14.45 -10.56 14.96
CA ILE A 130 15.40 -10.03 13.98
C ILE A 130 14.66 -9.11 13.03
N PHE A 131 15.18 -7.91 12.82
CA PHE A 131 14.75 -6.99 11.76
C PHE A 131 15.63 -7.21 10.52
N PRO A 132 15.18 -7.95 9.50
CA PRO A 132 16.10 -8.41 8.45
C PRO A 132 16.63 -7.30 7.53
N GLU A 133 16.01 -6.11 7.58
CA GLU A 133 16.45 -4.88 6.91
C GLU A 133 17.73 -4.27 7.53
N GLY A 134 18.09 -4.68 8.76
CA GLY A 134 19.29 -4.24 9.48
C GLY A 134 19.26 -2.78 9.97
N ARG A 135 18.29 -1.97 9.54
CA ARG A 135 18.08 -0.58 9.96
C ARG A 135 16.63 -0.16 9.78
N ILE A 136 16.24 0.92 10.45
CA ILE A 136 14.93 1.57 10.24
C ILE A 136 14.86 2.09 8.80
N THR A 137 13.76 1.80 8.11
CA THR A 137 13.52 2.21 6.73
C THR A 137 13.55 3.73 6.56
N LEU A 138 14.04 4.16 5.39
CA LEU A 138 14.07 5.56 4.97
C LEU A 138 13.05 5.86 3.87
N THR A 139 12.41 4.83 3.29
CA THR A 139 11.41 5.00 2.22
C THR A 139 10.00 4.62 2.68
N GLY A 140 9.89 3.80 3.73
CA GLY A 140 8.61 3.27 4.20
C GLY A 140 8.09 2.11 3.37
N ALA A 141 8.91 1.61 2.43
CA ALA A 141 8.78 0.29 1.82
C ALA A 141 9.79 -0.69 2.44
N LEU A 142 9.65 -1.96 2.09
CA LEU A 142 10.57 -3.02 2.49
C LEU A 142 11.95 -2.78 1.85
N MET A 143 12.99 -2.61 2.67
CA MET A 143 14.35 -2.42 2.18
C MET A 143 15.00 -3.75 1.76
N LYS A 144 16.29 -3.68 1.36
CA LYS A 144 17.11 -4.87 1.15
C LYS A 144 17.07 -5.75 2.41
N ILE A 145 16.64 -6.99 2.22
CA ILE A 145 16.72 -8.05 3.23
C ILE A 145 18.12 -8.66 3.16
N TYR A 146 18.81 -8.71 4.29
CA TYR A 146 20.12 -9.36 4.37
C TYR A 146 19.97 -10.88 4.42
N GLU A 147 20.92 -11.59 3.82
CA GLU A 147 20.93 -13.07 3.81
C GLU A 147 21.20 -13.69 5.19
N GLY A 148 21.87 -12.93 6.08
CA GLY A 148 22.30 -13.40 7.41
C GLY A 148 21.15 -13.97 8.23
N PRO A 149 20.04 -13.24 8.47
CA PRO A 149 18.85 -13.73 9.15
C PRO A 149 18.30 -15.05 8.58
N GLY A 150 18.19 -15.17 7.26
CA GLY A 150 17.69 -16.39 6.62
C GLY A 150 18.63 -17.58 6.86
N MET A 151 19.94 -17.35 6.74
CA MET A 151 20.96 -18.36 7.04
C MET A 151 20.97 -18.78 8.51
N MET A 152 20.72 -17.86 9.44
CA MET A 152 20.63 -18.19 10.88
C MET A 152 19.40 -19.03 11.19
N ALA A 153 18.24 -18.72 10.60
CA ALA A 153 17.03 -19.53 10.74
C ALA A 153 17.21 -20.94 10.16
N ASP A 154 17.79 -21.05 8.95
CA ASP A 154 18.12 -22.34 8.32
C ASP A 154 19.07 -23.18 9.19
N LYS A 155 20.19 -22.61 9.64
CA LYS A 155 21.18 -23.35 10.47
C LYS A 155 20.70 -23.75 11.85
N SER A 156 19.76 -23.00 12.42
CA SER A 156 19.18 -23.31 13.72
C SER A 156 18.03 -24.32 13.62
N GLY A 157 17.48 -24.53 12.41
CA GLY A 157 16.25 -25.29 12.20
C GLY A 157 15.06 -24.64 12.89
N ALA A 158 15.05 -23.30 12.97
CA ALA A 158 14.02 -22.54 13.67
C ALA A 158 12.82 -22.27 12.76
N GLN A 159 11.63 -22.23 13.38
CA GLN A 159 10.45 -21.67 12.74
C GLN A 159 10.65 -20.15 12.60
N ILE A 160 10.22 -19.60 11.47
CA ILE A 160 10.21 -18.17 11.20
C ILE A 160 8.78 -17.65 11.36
N LEU A 161 8.57 -16.72 12.28
CA LEU A 161 7.28 -16.07 12.49
C LEU A 161 7.28 -14.67 11.89
N PRO A 162 6.59 -14.43 10.76
CA PRO A 162 6.52 -13.11 10.14
C PRO A 162 5.56 -12.19 10.90
N VAL A 163 6.01 -10.99 11.23
CA VAL A 163 5.20 -9.97 11.92
C VAL A 163 5.27 -8.65 11.18
N ARG A 164 4.12 -8.22 10.63
CA ARG A 164 4.01 -6.89 10.04
C ARG A 164 3.59 -5.86 11.08
N ILE A 165 4.36 -4.78 11.15
CA ILE A 165 4.08 -3.56 11.90
C ILE A 165 3.55 -2.51 10.92
N GLU A 166 2.38 -1.95 11.21
CA GLU A 166 1.78 -0.85 10.44
C GLU A 166 1.32 0.28 11.37
N GLY A 167 1.45 1.53 10.93
CA GLY A 167 1.07 2.74 11.65
C GLY A 167 2.25 3.45 12.31
N ALA A 168 3.30 2.70 12.67
CA ALA A 168 4.52 3.21 13.29
C ALA A 168 5.26 4.23 12.40
N GLN A 169 5.15 4.09 11.07
CA GLN A 169 5.73 5.02 10.08
C GLN A 169 5.18 6.46 10.18
N TYR A 170 4.01 6.66 10.78
CA TYR A 170 3.38 7.98 10.92
C TYR A 170 3.76 8.68 12.22
N THR A 171 4.52 8.01 13.09
CA THR A 171 4.92 8.55 14.38
C THR A 171 6.16 9.46 14.25
N PRO A 172 6.37 10.39 15.20
CA PRO A 172 7.62 11.15 15.30
C PRO A 172 8.86 10.28 15.54
N PHE A 173 8.68 9.02 15.95
CA PHE A 173 9.74 8.05 16.18
C PHE A 173 10.19 7.31 14.91
N SER A 174 9.57 7.61 13.76
CA SER A 174 10.01 7.12 12.46
C SER A 174 11.11 8.00 11.87
N ARG A 175 11.92 7.44 10.96
CA ARG A 175 12.90 8.21 10.16
C ARG A 175 12.33 8.78 8.86
N LEU A 176 11.00 8.79 8.73
CA LEU A 176 10.30 9.09 7.49
C LEU A 176 9.72 10.52 7.45
N LYS A 177 10.35 11.45 8.19
CA LYS A 177 9.97 12.86 8.20
C LYS A 177 10.08 13.43 6.79
N GLY A 178 9.04 14.15 6.35
CA GLY A 178 8.98 14.75 5.01
C GLY A 178 8.41 13.82 3.93
N LEU A 179 8.45 12.49 4.12
CA LEU A 179 7.77 11.53 3.24
C LEU A 179 6.32 11.29 3.68
N PHE A 180 6.11 11.09 4.98
CA PHE A 180 4.77 10.94 5.55
C PHE A 180 4.45 12.10 6.48
N ARG A 181 3.16 12.44 6.55
CA ARG A 181 2.68 13.40 7.55
C ARG A 181 2.75 12.75 8.93
N TRP A 182 3.53 13.36 9.82
CA TRP A 182 3.56 12.95 11.21
C TRP A 182 2.21 13.16 11.90
N ARG A 183 1.90 12.22 12.77
CA ARG A 183 0.72 12.24 13.62
C ARG A 183 1.15 11.84 15.02
N TRP A 184 0.63 12.55 16.00
CA TRP A 184 0.67 12.08 17.37
C TRP A 184 -0.38 10.98 17.50
N PHE A 185 0.06 9.80 17.94
CA PHE A 185 -0.81 8.66 18.23
C PHE A 185 -1.61 8.11 17.02
N PRO A 186 -0.95 7.77 15.88
CA PRO A 186 -1.62 7.04 14.80
C PRO A 186 -2.06 5.65 15.28
N ARG A 187 -3.10 5.10 14.65
CA ARG A 187 -3.48 3.70 14.88
C ARG A 187 -2.34 2.78 14.43
N ILE A 188 -1.95 1.86 15.30
CA ILE A 188 -0.91 0.86 15.01
C ILE A 188 -1.55 -0.53 14.92
N THR A 189 -1.13 -1.35 13.97
CA THR A 189 -1.56 -2.74 13.85
C THR A 189 -0.35 -3.66 13.76
N LEU A 190 -0.31 -4.69 14.61
CA LEU A 190 0.63 -5.80 14.55
C LEU A 190 -0.11 -6.99 13.94
N THR A 191 0.36 -7.49 12.80
CA THR A 191 -0.23 -8.67 12.14
C THR A 191 0.79 -9.79 12.18
N VAL A 192 0.51 -10.82 12.98
CA VAL A 192 1.33 -12.01 13.12
C VAL A 192 0.80 -13.06 12.14
N LEU A 193 1.61 -13.45 11.18
CA LEU A 193 1.25 -14.46 10.18
C LEU A 193 1.58 -15.87 10.66
N GLU A 194 1.15 -16.86 9.89
CA GLU A 194 1.49 -18.26 10.16
C GLU A 194 3.01 -18.47 10.12
N PRO A 195 3.56 -19.29 11.03
CA PRO A 195 4.98 -19.56 11.03
C PRO A 195 5.36 -20.43 9.82
N ARG A 196 6.56 -20.22 9.28
CA ARG A 196 7.10 -20.96 8.14
C ARG A 196 8.50 -21.47 8.45
N THR A 197 8.86 -22.61 7.89
CA THR A 197 10.24 -23.14 7.92
C THR A 197 10.91 -22.92 6.56
N LEU A 198 12.24 -22.78 6.57
CA LEU A 198 13.00 -22.75 5.32
C LEU A 198 13.35 -24.17 4.92
N ASP A 199 12.62 -24.71 3.95
CA ASP A 199 12.94 -26.01 3.34
C ASP A 199 13.96 -25.84 2.22
N ILE A 200 15.24 -26.09 2.53
CA ILE A 200 16.34 -25.98 1.57
C ILE A 200 16.96 -27.36 1.35
N PRO A 201 16.97 -27.88 0.11
CA PRO A 201 17.50 -29.20 -0.21
C PRO A 201 18.91 -29.42 0.35
N GLU A 202 19.16 -30.58 0.94
CA GLU A 202 20.47 -30.93 1.54
C GLU A 202 21.63 -30.93 0.52
N SER A 203 21.30 -31.07 -0.76
CA SER A 203 22.25 -30.97 -1.88
C SER A 203 22.88 -29.57 -1.99
N VAL A 204 22.18 -28.52 -1.56
CA VAL A 204 22.65 -27.13 -1.63
C VAL A 204 23.51 -26.81 -0.41
N LYS A 205 24.79 -26.46 -0.64
CA LYS A 205 25.78 -26.22 0.43
C LYS A 205 26.46 -24.85 0.31
N GLY A 206 27.14 -24.46 1.39
CA GLY A 206 28.02 -23.28 1.43
C GLY A 206 27.32 -21.96 1.08
N ASN A 207 27.94 -21.17 0.19
CA ASN A 207 27.43 -19.86 -0.20
C ASN A 207 26.10 -19.94 -0.97
N GLN A 208 25.87 -21.01 -1.74
CA GLN A 208 24.60 -21.19 -2.45
C GLN A 208 23.45 -21.41 -1.48
N ARG A 209 23.66 -22.18 -0.41
CA ARG A 209 22.66 -22.40 0.64
C ARG A 209 22.29 -21.10 1.35
N ARG A 210 23.30 -20.27 1.65
CA ARG A 210 23.11 -18.94 2.24
C ARG A 210 22.28 -18.03 1.33
N ALA A 211 22.61 -17.97 0.04
CA ALA A 211 21.89 -17.16 -0.93
C ALA A 211 20.43 -17.62 -1.08
N MET A 212 20.20 -18.94 -1.12
CA MET A 212 18.86 -19.53 -1.19
C MET A 212 18.03 -19.22 0.06
N ALA A 213 18.60 -19.38 1.26
CA ALA A 213 17.96 -18.99 2.52
C ALA A 213 17.60 -17.50 2.55
N GLY A 214 18.50 -16.65 2.02
CA GLY A 214 18.24 -15.22 1.87
C GLY A 214 17.09 -14.92 0.91
N SER A 215 17.02 -15.61 -0.23
CA SER A 215 15.93 -15.46 -1.21
C SER A 215 14.59 -15.89 -0.64
N MET A 216 14.53 -17.05 0.02
CA MET A 216 13.30 -17.54 0.64
C MET A 216 12.83 -16.62 1.76
N LEU A 217 13.75 -16.06 2.55
CA LEU A 217 13.40 -15.05 3.54
C LEU A 217 12.89 -13.76 2.89
N TYR A 218 13.49 -13.33 1.77
CA TYR A 218 13.00 -12.18 1.02
C TYR A 218 11.57 -12.41 0.51
N ASP A 219 11.29 -13.56 -0.08
CA ASP A 219 9.94 -13.93 -0.54
C ASP A 219 8.94 -13.96 0.63
N LEU A 220 9.32 -14.56 1.77
CA LEU A 220 8.51 -14.56 2.99
C LEU A 220 8.21 -13.13 3.48
N MET A 221 9.20 -12.23 3.47
CA MET A 221 9.00 -10.84 3.88
C MET A 221 8.10 -10.08 2.88
N THR A 222 8.24 -10.34 1.58
CA THR A 222 7.37 -9.77 0.54
C THR A 222 5.94 -10.28 0.68
N ASP A 223 5.74 -11.58 0.86
CA ASP A 223 4.42 -12.20 1.09
C ASP A 223 3.78 -11.59 2.33
N MET A 224 4.55 -11.44 3.42
CA MET A 224 4.08 -10.78 4.64
C MET A 224 3.59 -9.34 4.37
N MET A 225 4.31 -8.59 3.54
CA MET A 225 3.92 -7.23 3.13
C MET A 225 2.68 -7.20 2.23
N PHE A 226 2.32 -8.30 1.57
CA PHE A 226 1.08 -8.41 0.80
C PHE A 226 -0.08 -8.94 1.65
N GLU A 227 0.05 -10.10 2.29
CA GLU A 227 -1.01 -10.78 3.04
C GLU A 227 -1.56 -9.92 4.18
N ALA A 228 -0.69 -9.20 4.89
CA ALA A 228 -1.11 -8.32 5.97
C ALA A 228 -1.56 -6.93 5.49
N SER A 229 -1.65 -6.68 4.18
CA SER A 229 -2.09 -5.41 3.62
C SER A 229 -3.62 -5.28 3.61
N ARG A 230 -4.10 -4.03 3.70
CA ARG A 230 -5.54 -3.74 3.65
C ARG A 230 -6.02 -3.55 2.20
N TYR A 231 -5.96 -4.62 1.40
CA TYR A 231 -6.37 -4.58 -0.01
C TYR A 231 -7.88 -4.83 -0.23
N ARG A 232 -8.57 -5.46 0.73
CA ARG A 232 -10.03 -5.70 0.68
C ARG A 232 -10.82 -4.47 1.10
N ILE A 233 -10.74 -3.41 0.30
CA ILE A 233 -11.50 -2.15 0.41
C ILE A 233 -11.90 -1.69 -1.00
N THR A 234 -12.74 -0.67 -1.13
CA THR A 234 -13.02 -0.07 -2.44
C THR A 234 -11.89 0.86 -2.87
N LEU A 235 -11.76 1.11 -4.18
CA LEU A 235 -10.74 2.05 -4.68
C LEU A 235 -10.97 3.46 -4.14
N PHE A 236 -12.23 3.88 -3.98
CA PHE A 236 -12.53 5.17 -3.38
C PHE A 236 -12.14 5.23 -1.91
N GLN A 237 -12.35 4.16 -1.12
CA GLN A 237 -11.79 4.08 0.24
C GLN A 237 -10.26 4.20 0.23
N SER A 238 -9.59 3.55 -0.72
CA SER A 238 -8.14 3.66 -0.86
C SER A 238 -7.68 5.09 -1.22
N LEU A 239 -8.46 5.84 -2.01
CA LEU A 239 -8.21 7.27 -2.28
C LEU A 239 -8.39 8.13 -1.01
N LEU A 240 -9.39 7.83 -0.19
CA LEU A 240 -9.60 8.50 1.10
C LEU A 240 -8.45 8.21 2.08
N ASP A 241 -7.97 6.97 2.12
CA ASP A 241 -6.81 6.56 2.92
C ASP A 241 -5.53 7.25 2.43
N ALA A 242 -5.36 7.43 1.12
CA ALA A 242 -4.26 8.22 0.54
C ALA A 242 -4.34 9.69 0.95
N LYS A 243 -5.52 10.34 0.85
CA LYS A 243 -5.74 11.72 1.30
C LYS A 243 -5.45 11.87 2.80
N ALA A 244 -5.90 10.93 3.63
CA ALA A 244 -5.60 10.96 5.05
C ALA A 244 -4.09 10.90 5.27
N THR A 245 -3.40 9.96 4.60
CA THR A 245 -1.96 9.68 4.71
C THR A 245 -1.08 10.85 4.30
N HIS A 246 -1.30 11.40 3.10
CA HIS A 246 -0.42 12.41 2.51
C HIS A 246 -0.92 13.85 2.74
N GLY A 247 -2.19 14.02 3.09
CA GLY A 247 -2.79 15.32 3.38
C GLY A 247 -3.49 15.97 2.18
N PHE A 248 -4.20 17.06 2.47
CA PHE A 248 -5.08 17.74 1.50
C PHE A 248 -4.31 18.37 0.33
N SER A 249 -3.13 18.94 0.59
CA SER A 249 -2.32 19.69 -0.37
C SER A 249 -1.40 18.82 -1.23
N HIS A 250 -1.28 17.52 -0.92
CA HIS A 250 -0.43 16.62 -1.70
C HIS A 250 -0.95 16.52 -3.13
N VAL A 251 -0.08 16.80 -4.11
CA VAL A 251 -0.42 16.76 -5.54
C VAL A 251 -0.66 15.31 -5.96
N ALA A 252 -1.85 15.03 -6.48
CA ALA A 252 -2.23 13.70 -6.95
C ALA A 252 -1.88 13.52 -8.43
N ALA A 253 -2.33 14.45 -9.28
CA ALA A 253 -2.10 14.37 -10.71
C ALA A 253 -1.94 15.75 -11.34
N GLU A 254 -1.32 15.78 -12.51
CA GLU A 254 -1.19 16.92 -13.42
C GLU A 254 -1.46 16.40 -14.84
N ASP A 255 -2.08 17.22 -15.69
CA ASP A 255 -2.29 16.91 -17.10
C ASP A 255 -1.55 17.91 -18.01
N ILE A 256 -1.73 17.78 -19.33
CA ILE A 256 -1.07 18.62 -20.33
C ILE A 256 -1.34 20.13 -20.14
N ASN A 257 -2.44 20.50 -19.47
CA ASN A 257 -2.74 21.90 -19.16
C ASN A 257 -1.85 22.48 -18.05
N ARG A 258 -0.93 21.69 -17.48
CA ARG A 258 -0.01 22.08 -16.40
C ARG A 258 -0.75 22.62 -15.15
N LYS A 259 -1.95 22.08 -14.90
CA LYS A 259 -2.79 22.44 -13.75
C LYS A 259 -2.88 21.27 -12.77
N PRO A 260 -1.96 21.18 -11.79
CA PRO A 260 -1.97 20.08 -10.83
C PRO A 260 -3.22 20.10 -9.95
N ILE A 261 -3.73 18.91 -9.65
CA ILE A 261 -4.81 18.68 -8.68
C ILE A 261 -4.25 17.99 -7.43
N SER A 262 -4.60 18.50 -6.25
CA SER A 262 -4.25 17.84 -4.99
C SER A 262 -5.25 16.75 -4.61
N LEU A 263 -4.86 15.79 -3.77
CA LEU A 263 -5.74 14.74 -3.23
C LEU A 263 -7.00 15.33 -2.58
N GLY A 264 -6.83 16.44 -1.86
CA GLY A 264 -7.92 17.20 -1.27
C GLY A 264 -8.94 17.66 -2.31
N LYS A 265 -8.46 18.37 -3.34
CA LYS A 265 -9.29 18.88 -4.44
C LYS A 265 -9.89 17.76 -5.29
N LEU A 266 -9.16 16.67 -5.51
CA LEU A 266 -9.63 15.49 -6.24
C LEU A 266 -10.86 14.87 -5.54
N VAL A 267 -10.73 14.53 -4.26
CA VAL A 267 -11.84 13.96 -3.46
C VAL A 267 -13.04 14.92 -3.43
N THR A 268 -12.80 16.21 -3.21
CA THR A 268 -13.87 17.22 -3.21
C THR A 268 -14.58 17.30 -4.56
N LYS A 269 -13.84 17.32 -5.68
CA LYS A 269 -14.44 17.30 -7.03
C LYS A 269 -15.23 16.03 -7.28
N CYS A 270 -14.79 14.88 -6.73
CA CYS A 270 -15.53 13.63 -6.87
C CYS A 270 -16.92 13.71 -6.23
N PHE A 271 -17.05 14.31 -5.04
CA PHE A 271 -18.35 14.49 -4.41
C PHE A 271 -19.22 15.57 -5.06
N ILE A 272 -18.61 16.64 -5.58
CA ILE A 272 -19.36 17.66 -6.34
C ILE A 272 -19.98 17.04 -7.60
N LEU A 273 -19.22 16.20 -8.32
CA LEU A 273 -19.67 15.58 -9.57
C LEU A 273 -20.60 14.38 -9.31
N GLY A 274 -20.39 13.65 -8.21
CA GLY A 274 -21.08 12.40 -7.92
C GLY A 274 -22.61 12.53 -7.75
N LYS A 275 -23.11 13.61 -7.14
CA LYS A 275 -24.57 13.83 -6.99
C LYS A 275 -25.27 14.07 -8.34
N PRO A 276 -24.80 14.97 -9.22
CA PRO A 276 -25.28 15.06 -10.60
C PRO A 276 -25.19 13.75 -11.36
N VAL A 277 -24.07 13.03 -11.28
CA VAL A 277 -23.90 11.71 -11.94
C VAL A 277 -24.97 10.74 -11.48
N SER A 278 -25.28 10.74 -10.18
CA SER A 278 -26.31 9.87 -9.60
C SER A 278 -27.73 10.19 -10.08
N ALA A 279 -27.98 11.38 -10.64
CA ALA A 279 -29.29 11.76 -11.18
C ALA A 279 -29.52 11.28 -12.62
N VAL A 280 -28.45 10.87 -13.32
CA VAL A 280 -28.50 10.42 -14.72
C VAL A 280 -28.02 8.98 -14.89
N THR A 281 -27.70 8.28 -13.79
CA THR A 281 -27.25 6.89 -13.77
C THR A 281 -27.84 6.17 -12.56
N GLU A 282 -27.83 4.84 -12.57
CA GLU A 282 -28.30 3.97 -11.50
C GLU A 282 -27.13 3.38 -10.70
N THR A 283 -27.37 3.01 -9.43
CA THR A 283 -26.36 2.31 -8.63
C THR A 283 -26.12 0.92 -9.21
N GLY A 284 -24.86 0.53 -9.38
CA GLY A 284 -24.46 -0.73 -10.02
C GLY A 284 -24.41 -0.67 -11.56
N GLU A 285 -24.85 0.43 -12.18
CA GLU A 285 -24.82 0.59 -13.63
C GLU A 285 -23.38 0.61 -14.18
N ALA A 286 -23.17 -0.09 -15.30
CA ALA A 286 -21.98 0.05 -16.12
C ALA A 286 -22.07 1.34 -16.96
N VAL A 287 -21.29 2.34 -16.59
CA VAL A 287 -21.31 3.66 -17.22
C VAL A 287 -20.12 3.77 -18.18
N GLY A 288 -20.41 4.01 -19.45
CA GLY A 288 -19.40 4.19 -20.48
C GLY A 288 -18.56 5.43 -20.24
N VAL A 289 -17.25 5.30 -20.34
CA VAL A 289 -16.31 6.42 -20.25
C VAL A 289 -15.38 6.38 -21.46
N MET A 290 -15.51 7.37 -22.34
CA MET A 290 -14.67 7.56 -23.51
C MET A 290 -14.01 8.93 -23.43
N LEU A 291 -12.88 9.00 -22.71
CA LEU A 291 -12.18 10.25 -22.40
C LEU A 291 -10.67 10.09 -22.52
N PRO A 292 -9.94 11.19 -22.78
CA PRO A 292 -8.47 11.17 -22.87
C PRO A 292 -7.82 11.09 -21.48
N ASN A 293 -6.49 11.04 -21.47
CA ASN A 293 -5.66 11.11 -20.26
C ASN A 293 -5.66 12.53 -19.65
N MET A 294 -6.70 12.85 -18.89
CA MET A 294 -6.88 14.16 -18.28
C MET A 294 -7.29 14.04 -16.81
N VAL A 295 -7.09 15.12 -16.04
CA VAL A 295 -7.55 15.18 -14.65
C VAL A 295 -9.07 15.01 -14.57
N SER A 296 -9.83 15.49 -15.55
CA SER A 296 -11.29 15.34 -15.63
C SER A 296 -11.71 13.87 -15.69
N THR A 297 -11.01 13.04 -16.46
CA THR A 297 -11.24 11.60 -16.57
C THR A 297 -11.06 10.90 -15.22
N MET A 298 -9.99 11.25 -14.51
CA MET A 298 -9.73 10.72 -13.17
C MET A 298 -10.81 11.15 -12.16
N VAL A 299 -11.25 12.41 -12.21
CA VAL A 299 -12.36 12.90 -11.38
C VAL A 299 -13.64 12.12 -11.67
N LEU A 300 -14.04 11.96 -12.94
CA LEU A 300 -15.23 11.20 -13.31
C LEU A 300 -15.16 9.75 -12.85
N PHE A 301 -14.02 9.08 -13.11
CA PHE A 301 -13.78 7.70 -12.72
C PHE A 301 -14.01 7.47 -11.22
N PHE A 302 -13.40 8.30 -10.36
CA PHE A 302 -13.61 8.19 -8.92
C PHE A 302 -14.98 8.70 -8.46
N SER A 303 -15.62 9.62 -9.19
CA SER A 303 -16.99 10.08 -8.89
C SER A 303 -18.01 8.96 -9.09
N LEU A 304 -17.89 8.21 -10.18
CA LEU A 304 -18.72 7.04 -10.47
C LEU A 304 -18.59 6.02 -9.33
N GLN A 305 -17.36 5.69 -8.95
CA GLN A 305 -17.11 4.74 -7.85
C GLN A 305 -17.54 5.23 -6.47
N ALA A 306 -17.42 6.54 -6.21
CA ALA A 306 -17.89 7.14 -4.96
C ALA A 306 -19.39 6.90 -4.75
N HIS A 307 -20.15 6.74 -5.84
CA HIS A 307 -21.59 6.50 -5.83
C HIS A 307 -21.96 5.08 -6.31
N GLY A 308 -21.01 4.13 -6.34
CA GLY A 308 -21.30 2.73 -6.67
C GLY A 308 -21.70 2.48 -8.12
N ARG A 309 -21.27 3.32 -9.06
CA ARG A 309 -21.33 3.04 -10.51
C ARG A 309 -20.05 2.36 -10.96
N VAL A 310 -20.13 1.55 -12.01
CA VAL A 310 -19.00 0.78 -12.56
C VAL A 310 -18.52 1.48 -13.85
N PRO A 311 -17.34 2.13 -13.85
CA PRO A 311 -16.81 2.71 -15.08
C PRO A 311 -16.43 1.62 -16.09
N ALA A 312 -17.04 1.66 -17.27
CA ALA A 312 -16.65 0.88 -18.44
C ALA A 312 -15.78 1.76 -19.35
N MET A 313 -14.45 1.57 -19.28
CA MET A 313 -13.52 2.41 -20.03
C MET A 313 -13.42 1.91 -21.46
N LEU A 314 -13.95 2.70 -22.39
CA LEU A 314 -13.97 2.38 -23.81
C LEU A 314 -12.65 2.80 -24.46
N ASN A 315 -12.03 1.87 -25.19
CA ASN A 315 -10.82 2.18 -25.93
C ASN A 315 -11.19 2.94 -27.21
N PHE A 316 -10.99 4.26 -27.20
CA PHE A 316 -11.28 5.13 -28.34
C PHE A 316 -10.45 4.81 -29.60
N SER A 317 -9.34 4.08 -29.48
CA SER A 317 -8.55 3.65 -30.65
C SER A 317 -8.99 2.31 -31.24
N ALA A 318 -9.97 1.63 -30.64
CA ALA A 318 -10.42 0.31 -31.12
C ALA A 318 -11.27 0.36 -32.40
N GLY A 319 -11.69 1.57 -32.84
CA GLY A 319 -12.56 1.76 -33.99
C GLY A 319 -14.05 1.62 -33.66
N LYS A 320 -14.89 2.25 -34.49
CA LYS A 320 -16.34 2.41 -34.30
C LYS A 320 -17.07 1.11 -33.92
N ASN A 321 -16.92 0.05 -34.72
CA ASN A 321 -17.63 -1.22 -34.51
C ASN A 321 -17.24 -1.91 -33.20
N ASN A 322 -15.97 -1.83 -32.81
CA ASN A 322 -15.49 -2.41 -31.55
C ASN A 322 -16.01 -1.62 -30.34
N ILE A 323 -16.12 -0.29 -30.47
CA ILE A 323 -16.67 0.55 -29.40
C ILE A 323 -18.16 0.24 -29.21
N LEU A 324 -18.95 0.12 -30.28
CA LEU A 324 -20.36 -0.30 -30.20
C LEU A 324 -20.50 -1.69 -29.59
N SER A 325 -19.71 -2.66 -30.06
CA SER A 325 -19.71 -4.01 -29.48
C SER A 325 -19.36 -4.00 -27.98
N ALA A 326 -18.43 -3.15 -27.55
CA ALA A 326 -18.10 -2.95 -26.15
C ALA A 326 -19.27 -2.34 -25.35
N CYS A 327 -19.96 -1.35 -25.91
CA CYS A 327 -21.17 -0.77 -25.30
C CYS A 327 -22.26 -1.83 -25.10
N HIS A 328 -22.55 -2.66 -26.11
CA HIS A 328 -23.52 -3.76 -25.98
C HIS A 328 -23.07 -4.79 -24.94
N THR A 329 -21.81 -5.21 -24.98
CA THR A 329 -21.26 -6.24 -24.09
C THR A 329 -21.34 -5.83 -22.62
N ALA A 330 -21.05 -4.55 -22.32
CA ALA A 330 -21.17 -4.01 -20.97
C ALA A 330 -22.54 -3.40 -20.66
N GLN A 331 -23.52 -3.51 -21.57
CA GLN A 331 -24.87 -2.97 -21.41
C GLN A 331 -24.87 -1.47 -21.04
N VAL A 332 -23.98 -0.70 -21.69
CA VAL A 332 -23.83 0.72 -21.45
C VAL A 332 -25.07 1.47 -21.92
N LYS A 333 -25.80 2.08 -20.98
CA LYS A 333 -26.94 2.96 -21.28
C LYS A 333 -26.54 4.43 -21.38
N THR A 334 -25.54 4.82 -20.60
CA THR A 334 -25.05 6.20 -20.50
C THR A 334 -23.54 6.24 -20.75
N LEU A 335 -23.09 7.13 -21.62
CA LEU A 335 -21.68 7.31 -21.94
C LEU A 335 -21.25 8.76 -21.73
N PHE A 336 -20.16 8.95 -20.97
CA PHE A 336 -19.52 10.24 -20.78
C PHE A 336 -18.34 10.43 -21.74
N THR A 337 -18.32 11.58 -22.41
CA THR A 337 -17.25 12.00 -23.32
C THR A 337 -17.00 13.53 -23.21
N SER A 338 -16.13 14.07 -24.05
CA SER A 338 -15.78 15.50 -24.11
C SER A 338 -15.89 15.98 -25.56
N ARG A 339 -16.50 17.15 -25.77
CA ARG A 339 -16.63 17.73 -27.13
C ARG A 339 -15.27 17.99 -27.74
N GLN A 340 -14.39 18.60 -26.96
CA GLN A 340 -13.02 18.88 -27.39
C GLN A 340 -12.27 17.59 -27.74
N PHE A 341 -12.46 16.52 -26.96
CA PHE A 341 -11.83 15.24 -27.25
C PHE A 341 -12.39 14.60 -28.53
N VAL A 342 -13.70 14.61 -28.72
CA VAL A 342 -14.34 14.04 -29.91
C VAL A 342 -13.85 14.72 -31.18
N GLU A 343 -13.70 16.04 -31.16
CA GLU A 343 -13.15 16.80 -32.27
C GLU A 343 -11.66 16.49 -32.49
N THR A 344 -10.85 16.55 -31.44
CA THR A 344 -9.39 16.35 -31.52
C THR A 344 -9.01 14.92 -31.94
N ALA A 345 -9.82 13.92 -31.56
CA ALA A 345 -9.59 12.52 -31.88
C ALA A 345 -10.41 12.04 -33.10
N GLU A 346 -11.07 12.95 -33.81
CA GLU A 346 -11.87 12.66 -35.02
C GLU A 346 -12.93 11.57 -34.79
N LEU A 347 -13.56 11.57 -33.62
CA LEU A 347 -14.54 10.54 -33.20
C LEU A 347 -15.98 10.87 -33.58
N GLY A 348 -16.22 11.85 -34.45
CA GLY A 348 -17.55 12.34 -34.81
C GLY A 348 -18.51 11.23 -35.26
N GLU A 349 -18.10 10.43 -36.25
CA GLU A 349 -18.91 9.29 -36.73
C GLU A 349 -19.15 8.22 -35.65
N THR A 350 -18.18 8.03 -34.76
CA THR A 350 -18.27 7.02 -33.70
C THR A 350 -19.32 7.43 -32.67
N VAL A 351 -19.30 8.71 -32.28
CA VAL A 351 -20.25 9.31 -31.34
C VAL A 351 -21.66 9.28 -31.93
N GLN A 352 -21.83 9.65 -33.19
CA GLN A 352 -23.13 9.58 -33.88
C GLN A 352 -23.68 8.14 -33.86
N ALA A 353 -22.86 7.16 -34.21
CA ALA A 353 -23.29 5.76 -34.23
C ALA A 353 -23.68 5.24 -32.83
N ILE A 354 -23.00 5.69 -31.77
CA ILE A 354 -23.34 5.37 -30.38
C ILE A 354 -24.71 5.95 -29.99
N GLU A 355 -25.00 7.18 -30.43
CA GLU A 355 -26.30 7.82 -30.20
C GLU A 355 -27.43 7.13 -30.97
N GLU A 356 -27.19 6.77 -32.23
CA GLU A 356 -28.14 6.01 -33.07
C GLU A 356 -28.44 4.62 -32.51
N ASP A 357 -27.47 4.01 -31.82
CA ASP A 357 -27.61 2.74 -31.10
C ASP A 357 -28.37 2.86 -29.76
N GLY A 358 -28.81 4.07 -29.40
CA GLY A 358 -29.65 4.33 -28.23
C GLY A 358 -28.88 4.57 -26.92
N VAL A 359 -27.56 4.73 -26.97
CA VAL A 359 -26.75 5.09 -25.81
C VAL A 359 -26.83 6.59 -25.56
N ARG A 360 -27.21 6.98 -24.35
CA ARG A 360 -27.28 8.40 -23.95
C ARG A 360 -25.89 9.00 -23.82
N LEU A 361 -25.54 9.93 -24.73
CA LEU A 361 -24.30 10.68 -24.65
C LEU A 361 -24.39 11.88 -23.71
N ILE A 362 -23.37 12.03 -22.85
CA ILE A 362 -23.20 13.16 -21.94
C ILE A 362 -21.81 13.76 -22.12
N TYR A 363 -21.77 15.01 -22.58
CA TYR A 363 -20.54 15.78 -22.70
C TYR A 363 -20.17 16.45 -21.37
N LEU A 364 -18.95 16.25 -20.90
CA LEU A 364 -18.47 16.78 -19.63
C LEU A 364 -18.55 18.31 -19.54
N GLU A 365 -18.32 19.02 -20.65
CA GLU A 365 -18.38 20.48 -20.70
C GLU A 365 -19.78 21.00 -20.41
N ASP A 366 -20.81 20.34 -20.95
CA ASP A 366 -22.20 20.72 -20.76
C ASP A 366 -22.73 20.24 -19.42
N PHE A 367 -22.34 19.03 -19.02
CA PHE A 367 -22.67 18.46 -17.72
C PHE A 367 -22.14 19.32 -16.56
N ALA A 368 -20.93 19.86 -16.69
CA ALA A 368 -20.33 20.75 -15.69
C ALA A 368 -21.11 22.07 -15.51
N LYS A 369 -21.76 22.57 -16.57
CA LYS A 369 -22.59 23.80 -16.51
C LYS A 369 -23.89 23.58 -15.76
N GLN A 370 -24.42 22.36 -15.76
CA GLN A 370 -25.67 21.99 -15.08
C GLN A 370 -25.50 21.86 -13.54
N ILE A 371 -24.26 21.84 -13.04
CA ILE A 371 -23.99 21.69 -11.61
C ILE A 371 -24.36 22.98 -10.85
N SER A 372 -25.39 22.88 -10.03
CA SER A 372 -25.91 24.02 -9.25
C SER A 372 -24.92 24.46 -8.16
N LEU A 373 -25.05 25.72 -7.71
CA LEU A 373 -24.27 26.25 -6.60
C LEU A 373 -24.48 25.43 -5.31
N TRP A 374 -25.69 24.94 -5.08
CA TRP A 374 -26.01 24.05 -3.94
C TRP A 374 -25.29 22.70 -4.01
N GLN A 375 -25.16 22.11 -5.20
CA GLN A 375 -24.38 20.88 -5.39
C GLN A 375 -22.89 21.12 -5.17
N LYS A 376 -22.36 22.26 -5.62
CA LYS A 376 -20.98 22.66 -5.33
C LYS A 376 -20.75 22.82 -3.83
N LEU A 377 -21.64 23.52 -3.12
CA LEU A 377 -21.53 23.74 -1.67
C LEU A 377 -21.61 22.44 -0.88
N THR A 378 -22.60 21.59 -1.16
CA THR A 378 -22.75 20.29 -0.48
C THR A 378 -21.55 19.36 -0.75
N GLY A 379 -21.03 19.35 -1.98
CA GLY A 379 -19.80 18.61 -2.31
C GLY A 379 -18.54 19.18 -1.64
N LEU A 380 -18.45 20.50 -1.43
CA LEU A 380 -17.38 21.13 -0.64
C LEU A 380 -17.42 20.66 0.81
N ILE A 381 -18.60 20.69 1.44
CA ILE A 381 -18.82 20.22 2.82
C ILE A 381 -18.48 18.72 2.93
N ALA A 382 -18.94 17.90 1.99
CA ALA A 382 -18.58 16.49 1.90
C ALA A 382 -17.06 16.29 1.79
N GLY A 383 -16.36 17.15 1.06
CA GLY A 383 -14.90 17.14 0.94
C GLY A 383 -14.14 17.42 2.24
N LEU A 384 -14.76 18.11 3.21
CA LEU A 384 -14.21 18.35 4.55
C LEU A 384 -14.35 17.11 5.44
N PHE A 385 -15.43 16.34 5.29
CA PHE A 385 -15.70 15.11 6.05
C PHE A 385 -15.84 13.88 5.13
N PRO A 386 -14.79 13.55 4.34
CA PRO A 386 -14.94 12.67 3.20
C PRO A 386 -15.21 11.21 3.59
N GLN A 387 -14.62 10.73 4.70
CA GLN A 387 -14.91 9.38 5.21
C GLN A 387 -16.36 9.26 5.66
N SER A 388 -16.83 10.17 6.52
CA SER A 388 -18.21 10.13 7.03
C SER A 388 -19.24 10.24 5.91
N HIS A 389 -19.00 11.14 4.94
CA HIS A 389 -19.89 11.29 3.80
C HIS A 389 -19.91 10.02 2.93
N TYR A 390 -18.75 9.45 2.62
CA TYR A 390 -18.66 8.22 1.83
C TYR A 390 -19.42 7.06 2.48
N TYR A 391 -19.31 6.87 3.81
CA TYR A 391 -20.08 5.84 4.54
C TYR A 391 -21.57 6.17 4.66
N SER A 392 -21.96 7.45 4.60
CA SER A 392 -23.38 7.82 4.58
C SER A 392 -24.07 7.47 3.26
N ILE A 393 -23.35 7.55 2.14
CA ILE A 393 -23.87 7.22 0.81
C ILE A 393 -23.66 5.74 0.45
N ASN A 394 -22.60 5.11 0.99
CA ASN A 394 -22.32 3.67 0.85
C ASN A 394 -22.27 3.02 2.23
N LYS A 395 -23.40 2.47 2.69
CA LYS A 395 -23.51 1.88 4.03
C LYS A 395 -22.64 0.63 4.22
N ASN A 396 -22.51 -0.19 3.18
CA ASN A 396 -21.69 -1.40 3.20
C ASN A 396 -20.90 -1.54 1.88
N PRO A 397 -19.80 -0.80 1.72
CA PRO A 397 -18.98 -0.88 0.51
C PRO A 397 -18.33 -2.27 0.42
N ASP A 398 -18.67 -3.02 -0.62
CA ASP A 398 -18.19 -4.38 -0.85
C ASP A 398 -17.01 -4.37 -1.85
N PRO A 399 -15.81 -4.84 -1.44
CA PRO A 399 -14.65 -4.85 -2.30
C PRO A 399 -14.71 -5.91 -3.42
N ASP A 400 -15.59 -6.91 -3.33
CA ASP A 400 -15.74 -7.95 -4.37
C ASP A 400 -16.67 -7.52 -5.50
N LEU A 401 -17.42 -6.41 -5.33
CA LEU A 401 -18.24 -5.85 -6.40
C LEU A 401 -17.38 -5.29 -7.56
N PRO A 402 -17.93 -5.28 -8.80
CA PRO A 402 -17.27 -4.68 -9.95
C PRO A 402 -16.87 -3.23 -9.71
N ALA A 403 -15.58 -2.94 -9.92
CA ALA A 403 -15.01 -1.61 -9.82
C ALA A 403 -14.72 -1.00 -11.19
N PHE A 404 -14.57 -1.85 -12.20
CA PHE A 404 -13.99 -1.49 -13.47
C PHE A 404 -14.32 -2.52 -14.55
N ILE A 405 -14.65 -2.04 -15.75
CA ILE A 405 -14.74 -2.88 -16.95
C ILE A 405 -13.76 -2.34 -17.99
N LEU A 406 -12.91 -3.23 -18.50
CA LEU A 406 -12.03 -2.96 -19.64
C LEU A 406 -12.36 -3.88 -20.80
N PHE A 407 -11.92 -3.50 -21.99
CA PHE A 407 -12.12 -4.31 -23.19
C PHE A 407 -10.76 -4.68 -23.78
N THR A 408 -10.57 -5.98 -24.02
CA THR A 408 -9.38 -6.45 -24.73
C THR A 408 -9.63 -6.38 -26.22
N SER A 409 -8.64 -5.93 -27.00
CA SER A 409 -8.63 -6.09 -28.46
C SER A 409 -8.61 -7.59 -28.77
N GLY A 410 -9.76 -8.18 -29.00
CA GLY A 410 -9.87 -9.60 -29.29
C GLY A 410 -9.10 -9.91 -30.58
N SER A 411 -8.09 -10.77 -30.51
CA SER A 411 -7.46 -11.35 -31.70
C SER A 411 -8.41 -12.28 -32.48
N GLU A 412 -9.58 -12.58 -31.90
CA GLU A 412 -10.56 -13.58 -32.37
C GLU A 412 -11.91 -12.96 -32.82
N GLY A 413 -12.01 -11.63 -32.97
CA GLY A 413 -13.24 -10.96 -33.41
C GLY A 413 -13.75 -9.90 -32.44
N THR A 414 -14.86 -10.16 -31.74
CA THR A 414 -15.53 -9.16 -30.88
C THR A 414 -14.77 -8.87 -29.58
N PRO A 415 -14.70 -7.61 -29.11
CA PRO A 415 -14.08 -7.26 -27.83
C PRO A 415 -14.68 -8.02 -26.65
N LYS A 416 -13.81 -8.54 -25.77
CA LYS A 416 -14.22 -9.21 -24.53
C LYS A 416 -14.14 -8.22 -23.37
N GLY A 417 -15.23 -8.08 -22.61
CA GLY A 417 -15.28 -7.27 -21.40
C GLY A 417 -14.66 -8.01 -20.21
N VAL A 418 -13.58 -7.49 -19.62
CA VAL A 418 -12.99 -8.01 -18.40
C VAL A 418 -13.45 -7.16 -17.23
N VAL A 419 -14.22 -7.78 -16.35
CA VAL A 419 -14.77 -7.16 -15.14
C VAL A 419 -13.80 -7.38 -13.99
N LEU A 420 -13.33 -6.30 -13.37
CA LEU A 420 -12.43 -6.36 -12.22
C LEU A 420 -13.11 -5.80 -10.98
N SER A 421 -13.00 -6.51 -9.86
CA SER A 421 -13.45 -6.02 -8.56
C SER A 421 -12.46 -5.03 -7.97
N HIS A 422 -12.89 -4.29 -6.93
CA HIS A 422 -11.99 -3.41 -6.20
C HIS A 422 -10.84 -4.22 -5.55
N ALA A 423 -11.16 -5.40 -5.01
CA ALA A 423 -10.20 -6.31 -4.41
C ALA A 423 -9.16 -6.79 -5.42
N ASN A 424 -9.54 -7.11 -6.67
CA ASN A 424 -8.58 -7.54 -7.69
C ASN A 424 -7.52 -6.45 -7.95
N ILE A 425 -7.98 -5.22 -8.17
CA ILE A 425 -7.11 -4.08 -8.50
C ILE A 425 -6.20 -3.74 -7.31
N LEU A 426 -6.75 -3.69 -6.10
CA LEU A 426 -5.96 -3.37 -4.91
C LEU A 426 -5.03 -4.49 -4.49
N ALA A 427 -5.41 -5.77 -4.66
CA ALA A 427 -4.54 -6.91 -4.40
C ALA A 427 -3.28 -6.80 -5.27
N ASN A 428 -3.47 -6.61 -6.58
CA ASN A 428 -2.36 -6.44 -7.50
C ASN A 428 -1.49 -5.21 -7.16
N ARG A 429 -2.10 -4.07 -6.80
CA ARG A 429 -1.36 -2.89 -6.31
C ARG A 429 -0.48 -3.23 -5.11
N HIS A 430 -1.01 -3.98 -4.14
CA HIS A 430 -0.27 -4.33 -2.93
C HIS A 430 0.82 -5.38 -3.20
N GLN A 431 0.60 -6.32 -4.12
CA GLN A 431 1.64 -7.25 -4.58
C GLN A 431 2.81 -6.51 -5.24
N ALA A 432 2.51 -5.58 -6.16
CA ALA A 432 3.54 -4.77 -6.81
C ALA A 432 4.32 -3.92 -5.78
N GLY A 433 3.63 -3.27 -4.85
CA GLY A 433 4.26 -2.47 -3.79
C GLY A 433 5.01 -3.27 -2.73
N ALA A 434 4.86 -4.59 -2.68
CA ALA A 434 5.64 -5.47 -1.80
C ALA A 434 7.00 -5.86 -2.41
N ARG A 435 7.17 -5.71 -3.73
CA ARG A 435 8.41 -6.02 -4.46
C ARG A 435 9.14 -4.80 -5.01
N ILE A 436 8.40 -3.73 -5.30
CA ILE A 436 8.95 -2.51 -5.89
C ILE A 436 8.74 -1.36 -4.91
N ASP A 437 9.81 -0.61 -4.66
CA ASP A 437 9.80 0.53 -3.75
C ASP A 437 9.19 1.76 -4.44
N PHE A 438 8.03 2.17 -3.95
CA PHE A 438 7.31 3.36 -4.40
C PHE A 438 7.17 4.36 -3.25
N GLY A 439 7.80 5.51 -3.44
CA GLY A 439 7.88 6.60 -2.48
C GLY A 439 6.93 7.75 -2.83
N PRO A 440 6.51 8.57 -1.85
CA PRO A 440 5.63 9.71 -2.10
C PRO A 440 6.24 10.84 -2.94
N ASN A 441 7.54 10.74 -3.21
CA ASN A 441 8.29 11.71 -4.02
C ASN A 441 8.45 11.26 -5.47
N ASP A 442 8.10 10.02 -5.83
CA ASP A 442 8.22 9.62 -7.23
C ASP A 442 7.19 10.39 -8.07
N THR A 443 7.43 10.43 -9.37
CA THR A 443 6.46 10.96 -10.34
C THR A 443 6.32 9.95 -11.46
N VAL A 444 5.09 9.53 -11.74
CA VAL A 444 4.80 8.53 -12.78
C VAL A 444 4.24 9.24 -14.00
N PHE A 445 4.92 9.09 -15.13
CA PHE A 445 4.45 9.57 -16.42
C PHE A 445 3.50 8.53 -17.03
N ASN A 446 2.21 8.84 -17.17
CA ASN A 446 1.25 7.98 -17.84
C ASN A 446 1.08 8.38 -19.31
N ALA A 447 1.73 7.61 -20.20
CA ALA A 447 1.60 7.76 -21.66
C ALA A 447 0.49 6.90 -22.28
N LEU A 448 -0.06 5.95 -21.52
CA LEU A 448 -1.04 4.98 -22.00
C LEU A 448 -2.46 5.46 -21.70
N PRO A 449 -3.47 5.13 -22.54
CA PRO A 449 -4.87 5.45 -22.26
C PRO A 449 -5.26 5.00 -20.85
N VAL A 450 -5.90 5.88 -20.07
CA VAL A 450 -6.24 5.61 -18.66
C VAL A 450 -6.91 4.25 -18.52
N GLY A 451 -7.88 3.89 -19.37
CA GLY A 451 -8.54 2.58 -19.31
C GLY A 451 -7.61 1.37 -19.34
N ILE A 452 -6.59 1.40 -20.20
CA ILE A 452 -5.60 0.32 -20.36
C ILE A 452 -4.57 0.38 -19.23
N SER A 453 -4.13 1.59 -18.90
CA SER A 453 -3.13 1.88 -17.89
C SER A 453 -3.64 1.62 -16.47
N LEU A 454 -4.96 1.57 -16.30
CA LEU A 454 -5.63 1.17 -15.07
C LEU A 454 -5.44 -0.33 -14.75
N VAL A 455 -5.11 -1.18 -15.74
CA VAL A 455 -5.04 -2.64 -15.56
C VAL A 455 -3.72 -3.26 -16.00
N TRP A 456 -2.96 -2.59 -16.88
CA TRP A 456 -1.59 -2.96 -17.19
C TRP A 456 -0.64 -2.61 -16.03
N THR A 457 -0.69 -3.41 -14.99
CA THR A 457 0.22 -3.39 -13.85
C THR A 457 1.42 -4.30 -14.09
N ASP A 458 2.00 -4.22 -15.29
CA ASP A 458 3.39 -4.64 -15.48
C ASP A 458 4.31 -3.54 -14.93
N GLY A 459 4.36 -3.41 -13.60
CA GLY A 459 5.34 -2.67 -12.80
C GLY A 459 5.64 -1.19 -13.15
N ARG A 460 5.02 -0.59 -14.18
CA ARG A 460 5.50 0.66 -14.78
C ARG A 460 4.44 1.72 -15.03
N HIS A 461 3.13 1.45 -15.14
CA HIS A 461 2.17 2.53 -15.47
C HIS A 461 0.78 2.43 -14.78
N ALA A 462 0.45 3.54 -14.09
CA ALA A 462 -0.78 4.34 -14.15
C ALA A 462 -2.13 4.02 -13.44
N LEU A 463 -2.43 2.82 -12.92
CA LEU A 463 -3.31 2.77 -11.72
C LEU A 463 -2.51 2.83 -10.42
N ALA A 464 -1.28 2.31 -10.50
CA ALA A 464 -0.24 2.55 -9.52
C ALA A 464 -0.31 3.99 -9.02
N ALA A 465 -0.35 4.97 -9.91
CA ALA A 465 -0.03 6.34 -9.53
C ALA A 465 -1.19 7.19 -8.95
N VAL A 466 -2.48 6.78 -9.02
CA VAL A 466 -3.57 7.56 -8.37
C VAL A 466 -3.77 7.13 -6.91
N VAL A 467 -3.42 5.89 -6.61
CA VAL A 467 -3.57 5.26 -5.29
C VAL A 467 -2.22 4.95 -4.64
N TRP A 468 -1.12 5.09 -5.37
CA TRP A 468 0.20 5.29 -4.81
C TRP A 468 0.40 6.79 -4.51
N ARG A 469 0.85 7.15 -3.31
CA ARG A 469 2.21 7.67 -3.04
C ARG A 469 2.74 8.74 -4.06
N PRO A 470 3.15 8.46 -5.31
CA PRO A 470 3.63 9.44 -6.31
C PRO A 470 2.64 10.41 -6.92
N ARG A 471 3.19 11.48 -7.48
CA ARG A 471 2.50 12.39 -8.40
C ARG A 471 2.33 11.72 -9.77
N ILE A 472 1.19 11.87 -10.42
CA ILE A 472 1.03 11.43 -11.83
C ILE A 472 1.16 12.62 -12.77
N PHE A 473 1.90 12.44 -13.84
CA PHE A 473 1.78 13.29 -15.01
C PHE A 473 1.01 12.53 -16.11
N LEU A 474 -0.15 13.04 -16.50
CA LEU A 474 -1.00 12.49 -17.54
C LEU A 474 -0.66 13.17 -18.87
N SER A 475 -0.22 12.41 -19.88
CA SER A 475 -0.10 12.91 -21.25
C SER A 475 -1.23 12.37 -22.10
N LEU A 476 -1.69 13.14 -23.09
CA LEU A 476 -2.51 12.62 -24.18
C LEU A 476 -1.82 11.37 -24.76
N ALA A 477 -2.60 10.32 -24.98
CA ALA A 477 -2.08 9.01 -25.36
C ALA A 477 -1.17 9.13 -26.59
N ALA A 478 -0.01 8.46 -26.57
CA ALA A 478 0.97 8.50 -27.65
C ALA A 478 0.46 7.91 -29.00
N SER A 479 -0.78 7.42 -29.03
CA SER A 479 -1.46 6.88 -30.21
C SER A 479 -2.19 7.92 -31.06
N LEU A 480 -2.22 9.20 -30.66
CA LEU A 480 -2.80 10.27 -31.48
C LEU A 480 -1.77 10.76 -32.53
N PRO A 481 -2.15 10.90 -33.82
CA PRO A 481 -1.30 11.50 -34.83
C PRO A 481 -0.83 12.90 -34.39
N GLY A 482 0.49 13.14 -34.39
CA GLY A 482 1.08 14.46 -34.05
C GLY A 482 1.83 14.56 -32.72
N TYR A 483 1.76 13.56 -31.83
CA TYR A 483 2.51 13.56 -30.57
C TYR A 483 3.79 12.71 -30.66
N SER A 484 4.84 13.26 -31.27
CA SER A 484 6.14 12.59 -31.41
C SER A 484 6.94 12.55 -30.09
N ARG A 485 7.29 11.33 -29.67
CA ARG A 485 8.42 10.94 -28.78
C ARG A 485 8.72 11.86 -27.59
N VAL A 486 8.11 11.59 -26.44
CA VAL A 486 8.66 12.02 -25.13
C VAL A 486 9.53 10.89 -24.57
N ILE A 487 10.84 11.08 -24.64
CA ILE A 487 11.85 10.16 -24.09
C ILE A 487 11.86 10.32 -22.56
N VAL A 488 11.60 9.23 -21.83
CA VAL A 488 11.68 9.20 -20.36
C VAL A 488 13.15 9.16 -19.93
N ARG A 489 13.66 10.27 -19.35
CA ARG A 489 14.93 10.26 -18.60
C ARG A 489 14.68 9.74 -17.20
N TYR A 490 15.11 8.52 -16.93
CA TYR A 490 15.21 7.97 -15.58
C TYR A 490 16.49 8.52 -14.93
N GLN A 491 16.39 9.61 -14.16
CA GLN A 491 17.55 10.13 -13.43
C GLN A 491 17.60 9.46 -12.05
N ARG A 492 18.35 8.36 -11.95
CA ARG A 492 18.53 7.61 -10.71
C ARG A 492 19.83 8.08 -10.04
N ASP A 493 19.75 9.11 -9.21
CA ASP A 493 20.81 9.40 -8.23
C ASP A 493 20.67 8.44 -7.05
N SER A 494 21.17 7.22 -7.23
CA SER A 494 21.54 6.35 -6.12
C SER A 494 22.58 5.36 -6.61
N HIS A 495 23.78 5.45 -6.03
CA HIS A 495 24.86 4.50 -6.23
C HIS A 495 24.41 3.08 -5.85
N VAL A 496 23.90 2.35 -6.84
CA VAL A 496 23.76 0.90 -6.80
C VAL A 496 24.74 0.36 -7.83
N ARG A 497 25.94 -0.04 -7.38
CA ARG A 497 26.87 -0.79 -8.23
C ARG A 497 26.25 -2.15 -8.55
N TYR A 498 25.69 -2.29 -9.74
CA TYR A 498 25.45 -3.61 -10.32
C TYR A 498 26.80 -4.18 -10.77
N ARG A 499 27.16 -5.36 -10.24
CA ARG A 499 28.34 -6.10 -10.70
C ARG A 499 27.95 -6.79 -12.01
N HIS A 500 28.56 -6.35 -13.12
CA HIS A 500 28.43 -6.98 -14.44
C HIS A 500 28.78 -8.48 -14.36
N LEU A 501 27.84 -9.34 -14.71
CA LEU A 501 28.14 -10.70 -15.19
C LEU A 501 28.32 -10.60 -16.70
N SER A 502 29.58 -10.47 -17.14
CA SER A 502 29.95 -10.49 -18.56
C SER A 502 30.00 -11.94 -19.07
N GLY A 503 28.91 -12.40 -19.69
CA GLY A 503 28.95 -13.52 -20.64
C GLY A 503 28.86 -12.96 -22.05
N ARG A 504 29.93 -13.12 -22.85
CA ARG A 504 29.98 -12.66 -24.25
C ARG A 504 29.00 -13.48 -25.10
N LEU A 505 27.95 -12.84 -25.63
CA LEU A 505 27.19 -13.34 -26.77
C LEU A 505 27.65 -12.59 -28.02
N ARG A 506 28.24 -13.32 -28.98
CA ARG A 506 28.59 -12.80 -30.32
C ARG A 506 27.32 -12.76 -31.20
N PRO A 507 27.15 -11.74 -32.06
CA PRO A 507 26.03 -11.68 -33.00
C PRO A 507 26.29 -12.57 -34.22
N LEU A 508 25.35 -13.46 -34.52
CA LEU A 508 25.22 -14.12 -35.82
C LEU A 508 24.66 -13.08 -36.81
N ARG A 509 25.47 -12.74 -37.82
CA ARG A 509 25.01 -12.03 -39.03
C ARG A 509 24.24 -13.02 -39.89
N SER A 510 22.99 -12.71 -40.23
CA SER A 510 22.28 -13.32 -41.34
C SER A 510 22.75 -12.67 -42.65
N SER A 511 23.28 -13.50 -43.54
CA SER A 511 23.45 -13.21 -44.96
C SER A 511 22.47 -14.07 -45.73
N LEU A 512 21.77 -13.44 -46.69
CA LEU A 512 20.67 -13.90 -47.55
C LEU A 512 19.27 -13.69 -46.97
#